data_AF-A0A6M0F5M1-F1
#
_entry.id   AF-A0A6M0F5M1-F1
#
_cell.length_a   1.000
_cell.length_b   1.000
_cell.length_c   1.000
_cell.angle_alpha   90.00
_cell.angle_beta   90.00
_cell.angle_gamma   90.00
#
_symmetry.space_group_name_H-M   'P 1'
#
loop_
_entity.id
_entity.type
_entity.pdbx_description
1 polymer ?
#
loop_
_entity_poly.entity_id
_entity_poly.type
_entity_poly.pdbx_seq_one_letter_code
_entity_poly.pdbx_strand_id
1 'polypeptide(L)'
;MFEPISPVTLPTPEDATEEGAWLYQSLLAWLNEEFLPEPVNSDIAQRASQVFVRQRMEGENDVGALVIALVTEMKAFDFSKSFYSEFAVANAVSELLMNSLGFGRCCGR
;
A
#
# COMPACT_ATOMS: atom_id res chain seq x y z
N MET A 1 20.83 2.56 -26.74
CA MET A 1 20.90 3.02 -25.34
C MET A 1 19.60 2.58 -24.68
N PHE A 2 19.67 1.97 -23.50
CA PHE A 2 18.49 1.65 -22.71
C PHE A 2 18.16 2.88 -21.88
N GLU A 3 17.01 3.49 -22.12
CA GLU A 3 16.54 4.62 -21.32
C GLU A 3 15.81 4.04 -20.10
N PRO A 4 16.27 4.33 -18.87
CA PRO A 4 15.63 3.79 -17.68
C PRO A 4 14.22 4.36 -17.54
N ILE A 5 13.29 3.51 -17.11
CA ILE A 5 11.91 3.91 -16.82
C ILE A 5 11.95 4.88 -15.64
N SER A 6 11.28 6.03 -15.80
CA SER A 6 11.17 7.02 -14.72
C SER A 6 10.35 6.45 -13.55
N PRO A 7 10.77 6.70 -12.30
CA PRO A 7 10.02 6.26 -11.13
C PRO A 7 8.64 6.90 -11.08
N VAL A 8 7.67 6.18 -10.52
CA VAL A 8 6.36 6.73 -10.16
C VAL A 8 6.49 7.28 -8.74
N THR A 9 6.28 8.58 -8.58
CA THR A 9 6.39 9.24 -7.28
C THR A 9 5.07 9.83 -6.83
N LEU A 10 4.80 9.71 -5.53
CA LEU A 10 3.76 10.45 -4.85
C LEU A 10 4.18 11.92 -4.67
N PRO A 11 3.23 12.88 -4.63
CA PRO A 11 3.52 14.22 -4.14
C PRO A 11 4.11 14.18 -2.74
N THR A 12 4.87 15.21 -2.36
CA THR A 12 5.30 15.39 -0.97
C THR A 12 4.06 15.44 -0.07
N PRO A 13 4.02 14.67 1.03
CA PRO A 13 2.84 14.63 1.89
C PRO A 13 2.62 15.98 2.58
N GLU A 14 1.37 16.47 2.58
CA GLU A 14 0.97 17.59 3.44
C GLU A 14 0.84 17.11 4.90
N ASP A 15 0.21 15.95 5.10
CA ASP A 15 0.17 15.22 6.37
C ASP A 15 0.29 13.72 6.11
N ALA A 16 1.45 13.15 6.44
CA ALA A 16 1.71 11.72 6.29
C ALA A 16 0.77 10.85 7.15
N THR A 17 0.29 11.37 8.28
CA THR A 17 -0.62 10.64 9.18
C THR A 17 -2.01 10.53 8.58
N GLU A 18 -2.51 11.60 7.93
CA GLU A 18 -3.78 11.59 7.21
C GLU A 18 -3.74 10.63 6.02
N GLU A 19 -2.65 10.66 5.23
CA GLU A 19 -2.44 9.69 4.15
C GLU A 19 -2.38 8.24 4.68
N GLY A 20 -1.77 8.03 5.85
CA GLY A 20 -1.76 6.73 6.53
C GLY A 20 -3.15 6.25 6.94
N ALA A 21 -3.98 7.15 7.49
CA ALA A 21 -5.36 6.84 7.85
C ALA A 21 -6.20 6.50 6.61
N TRP A 22 -6.01 7.23 5.51
CA TRP A 22 -6.59 6.88 4.22
C TRP A 22 -6.16 5.49 3.76
N LEU A 23 -4.85 5.21 3.77
CA LEU A 23 -4.32 3.91 3.33
C LEU A 23 -4.86 2.76 4.17
N TYR A 24 -4.97 2.94 5.48
CA TYR A 24 -5.60 1.96 6.38
C TYR A 24 -7.03 1.63 5.94
N GLN A 25 -7.87 2.65 5.74
CA GLN A 25 -9.28 2.44 5.38
C GLN A 25 -9.42 1.80 3.99
N SER A 26 -8.64 2.28 3.02
CA SER A 26 -8.67 1.76 1.66
C SER A 26 -8.18 0.32 1.57
N LEU A 27 -7.07 -0.01 2.26
CA LEU A 27 -6.55 -1.36 2.27
C LEU A 27 -7.48 -2.31 3.04
N LEU A 28 -8.05 -1.89 4.17
CA LEU A 28 -9.03 -2.69 4.89
C LEU A 28 -10.27 -2.99 4.04
N ALA A 29 -10.76 -2.00 3.28
CA ALA A 29 -11.86 -2.20 2.35
C ALA A 29 -11.48 -3.22 1.27
N TRP A 30 -10.30 -3.07 0.65
CA TRP A 30 -9.79 -3.99 -0.36
C TRP A 30 -9.68 -5.44 0.15
N LEU A 31 -9.12 -5.63 1.35
CA LEU A 31 -8.96 -6.95 1.98
C LEU A 31 -10.30 -7.63 2.33
N ASN A 32 -11.36 -6.83 2.49
CA ASN A 32 -12.71 -7.31 2.83
C ASN A 32 -13.62 -7.48 1.62
N GLU A 33 -13.18 -7.08 0.42
CA GLU A 33 -13.97 -7.13 -0.80
C GLU A 33 -13.79 -8.45 -1.56
N GLU A 34 -12.55 -8.94 -1.68
CA GLU A 34 -12.24 -10.12 -2.48
C GLU A 34 -12.52 -11.44 -1.75
N PHE A 35 -12.27 -11.49 -0.44
CA PHE A 35 -12.53 -12.66 0.41
C PHE A 35 -13.42 -12.30 1.59
N LEU A 36 -13.81 -13.33 2.36
CA LEU A 36 -14.58 -13.13 3.59
C LEU A 36 -13.78 -12.19 4.53
N PRO A 37 -14.42 -11.18 5.12
CA PRO A 37 -13.77 -10.34 6.11
C PRO A 37 -13.26 -11.15 7.30
N GLU A 38 -11.95 -11.11 7.53
CA GLU A 38 -11.29 -11.75 8.67
C GLU A 38 -10.82 -10.69 9.68
N PRO A 39 -10.85 -10.97 10.99
CA PRO A 39 -10.36 -10.02 11.99
C PRO A 39 -8.92 -9.54 11.74
N VAL A 40 -8.07 -10.44 11.24
CA VAL A 40 -6.66 -10.17 10.93
C VAL A 40 -6.47 -9.11 9.84
N ASN A 41 -7.48 -8.85 9.00
CA ASN A 41 -7.41 -7.84 7.94
C ASN A 41 -7.18 -6.43 8.52
N SER A 42 -7.77 -6.15 9.69
CA SER A 42 -7.58 -4.87 10.38
C SER A 42 -6.13 -4.70 10.89
N ASP A 43 -5.53 -5.78 11.40
CA ASP A 43 -4.13 -5.79 11.86
C ASP A 43 -3.16 -5.63 10.68
N ILE A 44 -3.44 -6.31 9.55
CA ILE A 44 -2.68 -6.18 8.30
C ILE A 44 -2.71 -4.74 7.79
N ALA A 45 -3.91 -4.14 7.69
CA ALA A 45 -4.08 -2.77 7.24
C ALA A 45 -3.38 -1.77 8.17
N GLN A 46 -3.44 -2.01 9.49
CA GLN A 46 -2.76 -1.18 10.48
C GLN A 46 -1.23 -1.28 10.32
N ARG A 47 -0.68 -2.48 10.18
CA ARG A 47 0.76 -2.66 10.03
C ARG A 47 1.26 -2.00 8.73
N ALA A 48 0.58 -2.22 7.61
CA ALA A 48 0.94 -1.63 6.33
C ALA A 48 0.89 -0.09 6.35
N SER A 49 -0.17 0.50 6.94
CA SER A 49 -0.27 1.96 7.06
C SER A 49 0.83 2.55 7.94
N GLN A 50 1.22 1.90 9.04
CA GLN A 50 2.34 2.36 9.87
C GLN A 50 3.68 2.37 9.12
N VAL A 51 3.96 1.33 8.34
CA VAL A 51 5.16 1.25 7.49
C VAL A 51 5.17 2.39 6.48
N PHE A 52 4.04 2.59 5.80
CA PHE A 52 3.86 3.68 4.84
C PHE A 52 4.10 5.06 5.49
N VAL A 53 3.41 5.37 6.59
CA VAL A 53 3.59 6.66 7.31
C VAL A 53 5.05 6.91 7.67
N ARG A 54 5.73 5.88 8.19
CA ARG A 54 7.15 5.98 8.55
C ARG A 54 8.02 6.33 7.34
N GLN A 55 7.84 5.64 6.22
CA GLN A 55 8.58 5.94 4.99
C GLN A 55 8.26 7.35 4.44
N ARG A 56 7.00 7.76 4.48
CA ARG A 56 6.58 9.11 4.05
C ARG A 56 7.22 10.20 4.91
N MET A 57 7.29 10.00 6.23
CA MET A 57 7.98 10.91 7.15
C MET A 57 9.50 10.93 6.95
N GLU A 58 10.09 9.82 6.49
CA GLU A 58 11.50 9.72 6.09
C GLU A 58 11.79 10.39 4.73
N GLY A 59 10.75 10.92 4.05
CA GLY A 59 10.87 11.62 2.77
C GLY A 59 10.81 10.70 1.55
N GLU A 60 10.46 9.43 1.72
CA GLU A 60 10.28 8.50 0.61
C GLU A 60 8.96 8.78 -0.11
N ASN A 61 9.04 8.92 -1.43
CA ASN A 61 7.92 9.24 -2.30
C ASN A 61 7.85 8.29 -3.51
N ASP A 62 8.91 7.52 -3.80
CA ASP A 62 8.90 6.53 -4.87
C ASP A 62 7.99 5.35 -4.48
N VAL A 63 6.98 5.10 -5.31
CA VAL A 63 6.00 4.03 -5.07
C VAL A 63 6.71 2.66 -5.04
N GLY A 64 7.73 2.46 -5.86
CA GLY A 64 8.53 1.23 -5.87
C GLY A 64 9.23 0.98 -4.53
N ALA A 65 9.91 2.00 -4.01
CA ALA A 65 10.59 1.96 -2.72
C ALA A 65 9.61 1.70 -1.56
N LEU A 66 8.45 2.37 -1.58
CA LEU A 66 7.38 2.14 -0.60
C LEU A 66 6.88 0.69 -0.62
N VAL A 67 6.65 0.12 -1.80
CA VAL A 67 6.24 -1.28 -1.97
C VAL A 67 7.32 -2.24 -1.47
N ILE A 68 8.59 -1.98 -1.76
CA ILE A 68 9.71 -2.80 -1.28
C ILE A 68 9.79 -2.75 0.26
N ALA A 69 9.64 -1.57 0.87
CA ALA A 69 9.61 -1.41 2.32
C ALA A 69 8.45 -2.21 2.94
N LEU A 70 7.26 -2.14 2.35
CA LEU A 70 6.08 -2.89 2.78
C LEU A 70 6.33 -4.40 2.74
N VAL A 71 6.76 -4.96 1.59
CA VAL A 71 7.06 -6.40 1.50
C VAL A 71 8.10 -6.80 2.56
N THR A 72 9.14 -5.99 2.73
CA THR A 72 10.24 -6.30 3.66
C THR A 72 9.76 -6.36 5.11
N GLU A 73 8.94 -5.39 5.54
CA GLU A 73 8.44 -5.35 6.92
C GLU A 73 7.29 -6.31 7.17
N MET A 74 6.42 -6.52 6.19
CA MET A 74 5.26 -7.41 6.32
C MET A 74 5.69 -8.87 6.37
N LYS A 75 6.89 -9.25 5.91
CA LYS A 75 7.44 -10.62 6.13
C LYS A 75 7.49 -11.05 7.59
N ALA A 76 7.56 -10.11 8.53
CA ALA A 76 7.56 -10.40 9.96
C ALA A 76 6.15 -10.58 10.55
N PHE A 77 5.09 -10.37 9.75
CA PHE A 77 3.70 -10.53 10.16
C PHE A 77 3.24 -11.98 10.01
N ASP A 78 2.44 -12.47 10.96
CA ASP A 78 1.85 -13.82 10.91
C ASP A 78 0.57 -13.82 10.07
N PHE A 79 0.68 -14.25 8.81
CA PHE A 79 -0.43 -14.40 7.89
C PHE A 79 -1.19 -15.74 8.01
N SER A 80 -0.89 -16.60 8.99
CA SER A 80 -1.50 -17.94 9.08
C SER A 80 -3.03 -17.94 9.20
N LYS A 81 -3.62 -16.82 9.61
CA LYS A 81 -5.07 -16.61 9.71
C LYS A 81 -5.65 -15.74 8.59
N SER A 82 -4.84 -15.42 7.58
CA SER A 82 -5.23 -14.54 6.47
C SER A 82 -5.34 -15.32 5.17
N PHE A 83 -6.19 -14.83 4.26
CA PHE A 83 -6.23 -15.28 2.87
C PHE A 83 -5.11 -14.66 2.02
N TYR A 84 -4.40 -13.67 2.57
CA TYR A 84 -3.40 -12.88 1.86
C TYR A 84 -1.98 -13.16 2.36
N SER A 85 -1.01 -12.80 1.53
CA SER A 85 0.42 -12.77 1.88
C SER A 85 0.95 -11.35 1.93
N GLU A 86 2.18 -11.18 2.40
CA GLU A 86 2.90 -9.91 2.39
C GLU A 86 3.01 -9.31 0.98
N PHE A 87 3.15 -10.16 -0.04
CA PHE A 87 3.23 -9.73 -1.44
C PHE A 87 1.88 -9.26 -1.95
N ALA A 88 0.80 -9.97 -1.62
CA ALA A 88 -0.55 -9.57 -2.00
C ALA A 88 -0.91 -8.20 -1.40
N VAL A 89 -0.60 -8.00 -0.12
CA VAL A 89 -0.82 -6.73 0.57
C VAL A 89 -0.01 -5.60 -0.08
N ALA A 90 1.29 -5.80 -0.34
CA ALA A 90 2.11 -4.77 -0.94
C ALA A 90 1.68 -4.41 -2.37
N ASN A 91 1.21 -5.38 -3.16
CA ASN A 91 0.65 -5.14 -4.48
C ASN A 91 -0.67 -4.36 -4.39
N ALA A 92 -1.56 -4.70 -3.46
CA ALA A 92 -2.79 -3.95 -3.22
C ALA A 92 -2.49 -2.49 -2.84
N VAL A 93 -1.49 -2.25 -1.98
CA VAL A 93 -1.05 -0.90 -1.65
C VAL A 93 -0.53 -0.16 -2.89
N SER A 94 0.29 -0.80 -3.73
CA SER A 94 0.76 -0.21 -4.99
C SER A 94 -0.41 0.23 -5.88
N GLU A 95 -1.42 -0.62 -6.04
CA GLU A 95 -2.62 -0.32 -6.82
C GLU A 95 -3.40 0.87 -6.24
N LEU A 96 -3.63 0.88 -4.92
CA LEU A 96 -4.31 1.98 -4.23
C LEU A 96 -3.58 3.32 -4.42
N LEU A 97 -2.25 3.32 -4.33
CA LEU A 97 -1.41 4.50 -4.55
C LEU A 97 -1.44 4.97 -6.01
N MET A 98 -1.38 4.04 -6.97
CA MET A 98 -1.52 4.40 -8.39
C MET A 98 -2.90 4.99 -8.68
N ASN A 99 -3.96 4.43 -8.06
CA ASN A 99 -5.32 4.94 -8.19
C ASN A 99 -5.48 6.34 -7.58
N SER A 100 -4.85 6.62 -6.44
CA SER A 100 -4.89 7.96 -5.81
C SER A 100 -4.21 9.04 -6.66
N LEU A 101 -3.18 8.66 -7.43
CA LEU A 101 -2.52 9.51 -8.42
C LEU A 101 -3.35 9.73 -9.71
N GLY A 102 -4.52 9.10 -9.82
CA GLY A 102 -5.39 9.22 -10.99
C GLY A 102 -5.00 8.30 -12.15
N PHE A 103 -4.07 7.35 -11.96
CA PHE A 103 -3.74 6.34 -12.99
C PHE A 103 -4.85 5.28 -13.15
N GLY A 104 -5.91 5.32 -12.31
CA GLY A 104 -6.95 4.30 -12.21
C GLY A 104 -8.17 4.40 -13.13
N ARG A 105 -8.14 5.15 -14.25
CA ARG A 105 -9.28 5.18 -15.21
C ARG A 105 -8.86 5.13 -16.67
N CYS A 106 -8.13 4.09 -17.05
CA CYS A 106 -8.05 3.68 -18.45
C CYS A 106 -8.89 2.42 -18.66
N CYS A 107 -10.10 2.63 -19.21
CA CYS A 107 -11.06 1.67 -19.76
C CYS A 107 -12.00 0.95 -18.75
N GLY A 108 -13.27 1.36 -18.76
CA GLY A 108 -14.38 0.66 -18.09
C GLY A 108 -15.51 1.59 -17.65
N ARG A 109 -16.32 2.07 -18.59
CA ARG A 109 -17.73 2.46 -18.37
C ARG A 109 -18.60 1.38 -19.00
#